data_AF-A0AAD9UP12-F1
#
_entry.id   AF-A0AAD9UP12-F1
#
_cell.length_a   1.000
_cell.length_b   1.000
_cell.length_c   1.000
_cell.angle_alpha   90.00
_cell.angle_beta   90.00
_cell.angle_gamma   90.00
#
_symmetry.space_group_name_H-M   'P 1'
#
loop_
_entity.id
_entity.type
_entity.pdbx_description
1 polymer ?
#
loop_
_entity_poly.entity_id
_entity_poly.type
_entity_poly.pdbx_seq_one_letter_code
_entity_poly.pdbx_strand_id
1 'polypeptide(L)'
;MMGKKKRRKTEKIPKTEEATAIKSSNVIRLQDRVGTPETAISIAKAIRRQVNSVVQGNVTKKHFARMLQYRMARATGNTHDNRLTKLPSSFVTPLTRLQHESHLPTTMGMVFLFLKSNSIDGQRHDFPHELSYTVEWFGSASPAKIKSDKSVTLTFNVNDLNLTPMQTQKMIKILGSKYDETTASVKLIGNIFDDLNRNAAYLGKLSYVKFHF
;
A
#
# COMPACT_ATOMS: atom_id res chain seq x y z
N MET A 1 -26.67 8.39 56.42
CA MET A 1 -26.08 8.94 55.18
C MET A 1 -24.78 9.65 55.53
N MET A 2 -23.63 9.09 55.16
CA MET A 2 -22.32 9.59 55.58
C MET A 2 -21.78 10.59 54.54
N GLY A 3 -21.75 11.88 54.90
CA GLY A 3 -21.28 12.95 54.02
C GLY A 3 -19.79 12.84 53.72
N LYS A 4 -19.41 12.93 52.43
CA LYS A 4 -17.99 12.90 52.00
C LYS A 4 -17.25 14.10 52.60
N LYS A 5 -16.23 13.85 53.43
CA LYS A 5 -15.31 14.89 53.96
C LYS A 5 -14.68 15.68 52.79
N LYS A 6 -14.84 17.01 52.80
CA LYS A 6 -14.12 17.91 51.88
C LYS A 6 -12.61 17.70 52.05
N ARG A 7 -11.93 17.27 50.98
CA ARG A 7 -10.47 17.22 50.93
C ARG A 7 -9.92 18.63 51.19
N ARG A 8 -9.02 18.77 52.18
CA ARG A 8 -8.33 20.03 52.47
C ARG A 8 -7.53 20.46 51.22
N LYS A 9 -7.54 21.76 50.93
CA LYS A 9 -6.69 22.34 49.88
C LYS A 9 -5.23 22.11 50.28
N THR A 10 -4.51 21.29 49.54
CA THR A 10 -3.07 21.15 49.68
C THR A 10 -2.42 22.44 49.20
N GLU A 11 -1.59 23.05 50.04
CA GLU A 11 -0.86 24.27 49.71
C GLU A 11 0.08 23.98 48.53
N LYS A 12 0.00 24.82 47.49
CA LYS A 12 0.88 24.69 46.33
C LYS A 12 2.23 25.31 46.69
N ILE A 13 3.25 24.48 46.79
CA ILE A 13 4.63 24.92 46.96
C ILE A 13 5.02 25.76 45.72
N PRO A 14 5.39 27.04 45.89
CA PRO A 14 5.86 27.86 44.78
C PRO A 14 7.16 27.28 44.24
N LYS A 15 7.29 27.24 42.91
CA LYS A 15 8.50 26.70 42.27
C LYS A 15 9.62 27.72 42.40
N THR A 16 10.78 27.27 42.84
CA THR A 16 12.02 28.06 42.91
C THR A 16 12.43 28.57 41.53
N GLU A 17 13.10 29.73 41.49
CA GLU A 17 13.50 30.43 40.26
C GLU A 17 14.43 29.57 39.39
N GLU A 18 15.29 28.77 40.00
CA GLU A 18 16.15 27.78 39.33
C GLU A 18 15.33 26.67 38.65
N ALA A 19 14.26 26.20 39.30
CA ALA A 19 13.36 25.18 38.74
C ALA A 19 12.46 25.73 37.62
N THR A 20 12.34 27.06 37.50
CA THR A 20 11.75 27.70 36.32
C THR A 20 12.75 27.90 35.20
N ALA A 21 14.02 28.17 35.50
CA ALA A 21 15.09 28.32 34.52
C ALA A 21 15.49 27.00 33.85
N ILE A 22 15.51 25.88 34.60
CA ILE A 22 15.91 24.55 34.11
C ILE A 22 14.79 23.87 33.30
N LYS A 23 13.57 24.40 33.31
CA LYS A 23 12.50 23.89 32.44
C LYS A 23 12.77 24.30 31.01
N SER A 24 13.51 23.48 30.29
CA SER A 24 13.34 23.39 28.85
C SER A 24 11.88 23.06 28.60
N SER A 25 11.17 23.98 27.97
CA SER A 25 9.84 23.68 27.48
C SER A 25 10.01 22.56 26.45
N ASN A 26 9.64 21.32 26.79
CA ASN A 26 9.31 20.28 25.79
C ASN A 26 8.01 20.65 25.04
N VAL A 27 7.83 21.94 24.76
CA VAL A 27 6.83 22.46 23.86
C VAL A 27 7.50 22.42 22.51
N ILE A 28 7.45 21.23 21.90
CA ILE A 28 7.72 21.06 20.47
C ILE A 28 6.86 22.09 19.76
N ARG A 29 7.47 23.07 19.09
CA ARG A 29 6.71 24.11 18.39
C ARG A 29 5.92 23.41 17.28
N LEU A 30 4.74 23.91 16.92
CA LEU A 30 3.90 23.24 15.93
C LEU A 30 4.66 23.00 14.59
N GLN A 31 5.56 23.93 14.27
CA GLN A 31 6.50 23.89 13.14
C GLN A 31 7.56 22.77 13.22
N ASP A 32 7.89 22.28 14.41
CA ASP A 32 8.85 21.18 14.59
C ASP A 32 8.17 19.80 14.37
N ARG A 33 6.84 19.75 14.24
CA ARG A 33 6.07 18.54 13.89
C ARG A 33 6.01 18.27 12.39
N VAL A 34 6.60 19.14 11.56
CA VAL A 34 6.52 19.07 10.09
C VAL A 34 7.25 17.84 9.52
N GLY A 35 8.16 17.20 10.28
CA GLY A 35 8.88 15.99 9.84
C GLY A 35 8.32 14.65 10.33
N THR A 36 7.44 14.64 11.34
CA THR A 36 6.84 13.40 11.88
C THR A 36 5.36 13.61 12.17
N PRO A 37 4.45 13.26 11.25
CA PRO A 37 3.03 13.34 11.53
C PRO A 37 2.70 12.43 12.73
N GLU A 38 1.78 12.88 13.59
CA GLU A 38 1.30 12.05 14.69
C GLU A 38 0.73 10.74 14.12
N THR A 39 1.10 9.60 14.72
CA THR A 39 0.56 8.31 14.27
C THR A 39 -0.95 8.28 14.42
N ALA A 40 -1.64 7.59 13.50
CA ALA A 40 -3.10 7.46 13.53
C ALA A 40 -3.63 6.95 14.89
N ILE A 41 -2.85 6.09 15.55
CA ILE A 41 -3.15 5.53 16.88
C ILE A 41 -3.14 6.64 17.94
N SER A 42 -2.13 7.52 17.92
CA SER A 42 -2.03 8.66 18.85
C SER A 42 -3.19 9.62 18.69
N ILE A 43 -3.50 9.97 17.43
CA ILE A 43 -4.62 10.85 17.08
C ILE A 43 -5.94 10.24 17.56
N ALA A 44 -6.19 8.96 17.26
CA ALA A 44 -7.40 8.26 17.70
C ALA A 44 -7.53 8.22 19.24
N LYS A 45 -6.43 8.01 19.97
CA LYS A 45 -6.41 8.01 21.44
C LYS A 45 -6.74 9.39 22.00
N ALA A 46 -6.20 10.45 21.40
CA ALA A 46 -6.50 11.83 21.78
C ALA A 46 -7.99 12.18 21.54
N ILE A 47 -8.54 11.79 20.39
CA ILE A 47 -9.95 11.97 20.05
C ILE A 47 -10.84 11.26 21.08
N ARG A 48 -10.61 9.96 21.31
CA ARG A 48 -11.39 9.16 22.27
C ARG A 48 -11.36 9.77 23.67
N ARG A 49 -10.18 10.21 24.13
CA ARG A 49 -10.04 10.86 25.43
C ARG A 49 -10.88 12.13 25.52
N GLN A 50 -10.86 12.96 24.49
CA GLN A 50 -11.61 14.22 24.48
C GLN A 50 -13.12 14.01 24.39
N VAL A 51 -13.57 13.03 23.61
CA VAL A 51 -14.98 12.63 23.53
C VAL A 51 -15.46 12.10 24.88
N ASN A 52 -14.72 11.18 25.50
CA ASN A 52 -15.08 10.63 26.80
C ASN A 52 -15.17 11.71 27.88
N SER A 53 -14.27 12.71 27.86
CA SER A 53 -14.32 13.86 28.76
C SER A 53 -15.61 14.66 28.61
N VAL A 54 -16.07 14.89 27.38
CA VAL A 54 -17.33 15.61 27.11
C VAL A 54 -18.54 14.78 27.54
N VAL A 55 -18.54 13.48 27.25
CA VAL A 55 -19.59 12.53 27.68
C VAL A 55 -19.72 12.49 29.20
N GLN A 56 -18.61 12.60 29.92
CA GLN A 56 -18.57 12.70 31.38
C GLN A 56 -18.98 14.08 31.94
N GLY A 57 -19.35 15.04 31.08
CA GLY A 57 -19.81 16.37 31.48
C GLY A 57 -18.70 17.41 31.67
N ASN A 58 -17.44 17.08 31.38
CA ASN A 58 -16.33 18.03 31.47
C ASN A 58 -16.23 18.89 30.19
N VAL A 59 -17.11 19.88 30.10
CA VAL A 59 -17.18 20.83 28.98
C VAL A 59 -16.39 22.10 29.29
N THR A 60 -15.49 22.47 28.38
CA THR A 60 -14.60 23.64 28.50
C THR A 60 -14.99 24.73 27.49
N LYS A 61 -14.51 25.97 27.70
CA LYS A 61 -14.69 27.08 26.75
C LYS A 61 -14.25 26.73 25.32
N LYS A 62 -13.20 25.90 25.18
CA LYS A 62 -12.72 25.44 23.87
C LYS A 62 -13.73 24.56 23.14
N HIS A 63 -14.50 23.76 23.87
CA HIS A 63 -15.57 22.95 23.28
C HIS A 63 -16.69 23.83 22.72
N PHE A 64 -17.08 24.87 23.47
CA PHE A 64 -18.06 25.86 22.98
C PHE A 64 -17.57 26.62 21.75
N ALA A 65 -16.31 27.10 21.76
CA ALA A 65 -15.72 27.77 20.60
C ALA A 65 -15.71 26.85 19.37
N ARG A 66 -15.33 25.57 19.55
CA ARG A 66 -15.34 24.57 18.47
C ARG A 66 -16.76 24.29 17.95
N MET A 67 -17.74 24.20 18.85
CA MET A 67 -19.14 23.99 18.48
C MET A 67 -19.70 25.20 17.71
N LEU A 68 -19.35 26.42 18.11
CA LEU A 68 -19.73 27.64 17.41
C LEU A 68 -19.09 27.70 16.02
N GLN A 69 -17.78 27.41 15.92
CA GLN A 69 -17.09 27.32 14.64
C GLN A 69 -17.73 26.29 13.71
N TYR A 70 -18.07 25.10 14.24
CA TYR A 70 -18.76 24.08 13.47
C TYR A 70 -20.17 24.51 13.05
N ARG A 71 -20.93 25.19 13.92
CA ARG A 71 -22.25 25.76 13.56
C ARG A 71 -22.14 26.79 12.43
N MET A 72 -21.14 27.66 12.50
CA MET A 72 -20.88 28.65 11.44
C MET A 72 -20.47 27.98 10.14
N ALA A 73 -19.53 27.04 10.19
CA ALA A 73 -19.12 26.26 9.01
C ALA A 73 -20.29 25.48 8.40
N ARG A 74 -21.20 24.95 9.24
CA ARG A 74 -22.40 24.26 8.79
C ARG A 74 -23.38 25.20 8.11
N ALA A 75 -23.59 26.39 8.68
CA ALA A 75 -24.43 27.43 8.07
C ALA A 75 -23.88 27.90 6.71
N THR A 76 -22.56 27.97 6.56
CA THR A 76 -21.91 28.32 5.28
C THR A 76 -21.71 27.14 4.33
N GLY A 77 -22.21 25.94 4.67
CA GLY A 77 -22.07 24.75 3.82
C GLY A 77 -20.67 24.14 3.75
N ASN A 78 -19.71 24.63 4.55
CA ASN A 78 -18.32 24.16 4.59
C ASN A 78 -18.13 22.97 5.55
N THR A 79 -19.14 22.13 5.70
CA THR A 79 -19.09 20.93 6.57
C THR A 79 -19.43 19.69 5.76
N HIS A 80 -18.89 18.55 6.19
CA HIS A 80 -19.11 17.25 5.55
C HIS A 80 -20.44 16.57 5.97
N ASP A 81 -21.32 17.28 6.70
CA ASP A 81 -22.58 16.71 7.22
C ASP A 81 -23.69 16.64 6.17
N ASN A 82 -23.63 17.51 5.17
CA ASN A 82 -24.50 17.41 4.02
C ASN A 82 -24.06 16.18 3.23
N ARG A 83 -24.79 15.07 3.39
CA ARG A 83 -24.77 13.98 2.41
C ARG A 83 -25.09 14.61 1.06
N LEU A 84 -24.06 14.83 0.25
CA LEU A 84 -24.21 15.19 -1.13
C LEU A 84 -25.03 14.05 -1.78
N THR A 85 -26.34 14.28 -1.98
CA THR A 85 -27.24 13.36 -2.67
C THR A 85 -26.77 13.09 -4.10
N LYS A 86 -25.90 13.96 -4.62
CA LYS A 86 -24.98 13.71 -5.72
C LYS A 86 -23.62 14.23 -5.29
N LEU A 87 -22.69 13.34 -4.96
CA LEU A 87 -21.27 13.69 -4.97
C LEU A 87 -21.00 14.36 -6.33
N PRO A 88 -20.37 15.56 -6.40
CA PRO A 88 -19.86 16.02 -7.68
C PRO A 88 -18.95 14.90 -8.17
N SER A 89 -19.13 14.46 -9.42
CA SER A 89 -18.41 13.31 -9.99
C SER A 89 -16.89 13.52 -10.07
N SER A 90 -16.37 14.59 -9.49
CA SER A 90 -15.00 15.04 -9.56
C SER A 90 -14.53 15.77 -8.29
N PHE A 91 -14.89 15.31 -7.08
CA PHE A 91 -14.02 15.60 -5.94
C PHE A 91 -12.75 14.77 -6.07
N VAL A 92 -11.81 15.30 -6.85
CA VAL A 92 -10.52 14.69 -7.08
C VAL A 92 -9.65 15.01 -5.86
N THR A 93 -9.51 14.07 -4.93
CA THR A 93 -8.55 14.22 -3.84
C THR A 93 -7.13 14.34 -4.42
N PRO A 94 -6.14 14.90 -3.71
CA PRO A 94 -4.76 14.91 -4.20
C PRO A 94 -4.27 13.51 -4.60
N LEU A 95 -4.76 12.47 -3.92
CA LEU A 95 -4.50 11.07 -4.27
C LEU A 95 -5.24 10.66 -5.54
N THR A 96 -6.53 10.99 -5.67
CA THR A 96 -7.32 10.71 -6.88
C THR A 96 -6.75 11.44 -8.09
N ARG A 97 -6.19 12.65 -7.88
CA ARG A 97 -5.53 13.45 -8.91
C ARG A 97 -4.24 12.78 -9.34
N LEU A 98 -3.41 12.37 -8.38
CA LEU A 98 -2.23 11.56 -8.65
C LEU A 98 -2.58 10.25 -9.37
N GLN A 99 -3.69 9.61 -9.05
CA GLN A 99 -4.15 8.37 -9.69
C GLN A 99 -4.69 8.61 -11.12
N HIS A 100 -5.38 9.72 -11.36
CA HIS A 100 -5.87 10.09 -12.70
C HIS A 100 -4.77 10.63 -13.60
N GLU A 101 -3.80 11.37 -13.03
CA GLU A 101 -2.63 11.89 -13.74
C GLU A 101 -1.53 10.83 -13.87
N SER A 102 -1.52 9.80 -13.02
CA SER A 102 -0.64 8.65 -13.17
C SER A 102 -1.06 7.82 -14.36
N HIS A 103 -0.38 8.02 -15.48
CA HIS A 103 -0.34 7.09 -16.59
C HIS A 103 0.54 5.91 -16.16
N LEU A 104 0.04 5.10 -15.23
CA LEU A 104 0.62 3.77 -15.05
C LEU A 104 0.31 2.99 -16.33
N PRO A 105 1.31 2.36 -16.97
CA PRO A 105 1.03 1.50 -18.11
C PRO A 105 0.02 0.45 -17.66
N THR A 106 -1.20 0.56 -18.19
CA THR A 106 -2.37 -0.25 -17.80
C THR A 106 -2.25 -1.71 -18.25
N THR A 107 -1.13 -2.07 -18.86
CA THR A 107 -0.89 -3.39 -19.45
C THR A 107 0.52 -3.84 -19.11
N MET A 108 0.65 -4.83 -18.21
CA MET A 108 1.71 -5.82 -18.39
C MET A 108 1.32 -6.62 -19.64
N GLY A 109 1.85 -6.21 -20.80
CA GLY A 109 1.60 -6.86 -22.09
C GLY A 109 0.30 -6.43 -22.77
N MET A 110 0.40 -5.59 -23.79
CA MET A 110 -0.55 -5.64 -24.90
C MET A 110 0.08 -6.46 -26.03
N VAL A 111 -0.53 -7.63 -26.18
CA VAL A 111 -0.40 -8.64 -27.20
C VAL A 111 -0.53 -8.03 -28.60
N PHE A 112 0.46 -8.34 -29.45
CA PHE A 112 0.31 -8.62 -30.88
C PHE A 112 -0.53 -7.63 -31.70
N LEU A 113 0.08 -6.52 -32.14
CA LEU A 113 -0.01 -6.14 -33.56
C LEU A 113 1.06 -5.10 -33.95
N PHE A 114 1.94 -5.56 -34.84
CA PHE A 114 2.53 -4.85 -35.98
C PHE A 114 3.31 -3.54 -35.79
N LEU A 115 4.56 -3.63 -36.27
CA LEU A 115 5.44 -2.58 -36.79
C LEU A 115 6.09 -1.65 -35.77
N LYS A 116 7.43 -1.80 -35.71
CA LYS A 116 8.43 -0.73 -35.58
C LYS A 116 7.80 0.66 -35.62
N SER A 117 7.54 1.24 -34.45
CA SER A 117 7.17 2.65 -34.35
C SER A 117 7.57 3.16 -32.98
N ASN A 118 8.62 3.97 -32.99
CA ASN A 118 9.13 4.80 -31.91
C ASN A 118 8.03 5.37 -30.98
N SER A 119 7.93 4.87 -29.75
CA SER A 119 7.34 5.56 -28.60
C SER A 119 7.98 4.97 -27.33
N ILE A 120 9.00 5.59 -26.74
CA ILE A 120 8.91 6.68 -25.75
C ILE A 120 7.73 6.48 -24.78
N ASP A 121 7.65 5.31 -24.16
CA ASP A 121 7.17 5.14 -22.79
C ASP A 121 7.76 3.83 -22.30
N GLY A 122 8.93 3.94 -21.65
CA GLY A 122 9.72 2.80 -21.24
C GLY A 122 8.89 1.84 -20.39
N GLN A 123 8.69 0.62 -20.91
CA GLN A 123 8.56 -0.53 -20.05
C GLN A 123 9.70 -0.44 -19.04
N ARG A 124 9.37 -0.22 -17.76
CA ARG A 124 10.41 0.00 -16.73
C ARG A 124 11.41 -1.15 -16.66
N HIS A 125 11.02 -2.32 -17.17
CA HIS A 125 11.90 -3.42 -17.46
C HIS A 125 11.43 -4.19 -18.69
N ASP A 126 12.24 -4.20 -19.74
CA ASP A 126 12.07 -5.13 -20.87
C ASP A 126 12.74 -6.44 -20.47
N PHE A 127 11.99 -7.30 -19.77
CA PHE A 127 12.48 -8.62 -19.39
C PHE A 127 12.03 -9.65 -20.43
N PRO A 128 12.95 -10.42 -21.03
CA PRO A 128 12.63 -11.41 -22.07
C PRO A 128 11.91 -12.66 -21.51
N HIS A 129 11.60 -12.66 -20.22
CA HIS A 129 10.96 -13.74 -19.50
C HIS A 129 9.87 -13.19 -18.58
N GLU A 130 8.73 -13.87 -18.57
CA GLU A 130 7.57 -13.58 -17.76
C GLU A 130 7.35 -14.72 -16.75
N LEU A 131 7.22 -14.36 -15.48
CA LEU A 131 6.91 -15.30 -14.40
C LEU A 131 5.45 -15.08 -13.96
N SER A 132 4.58 -16.01 -14.32
CA SER A 132 3.15 -15.97 -14.01
C SER A 132 2.82 -16.93 -12.86
N TYR A 133 2.08 -16.45 -11.86
CA TYR A 133 1.55 -17.27 -10.77
C TYR A 133 0.18 -16.75 -10.34
N THR A 134 -0.68 -17.65 -9.89
CA THR A 134 -2.04 -17.31 -9.47
C THR A 134 -2.07 -17.06 -7.97
N VAL A 135 -2.53 -15.87 -7.56
CA VAL A 135 -2.75 -15.54 -6.14
C VAL A 135 -4.24 -15.41 -5.88
N GLU A 136 -4.78 -16.29 -5.05
CA GLU A 136 -6.15 -16.20 -4.58
C GLU A 136 -6.24 -15.20 -3.42
N TRP A 137 -6.81 -14.02 -3.69
CA TRP A 137 -7.06 -13.00 -2.67
C TRP A 137 -8.41 -13.25 -1.99
N PHE A 138 -8.37 -13.71 -0.74
CA PHE A 138 -9.60 -13.90 0.03
C PHE A 138 -9.97 -12.60 0.76
N GLY A 139 -11.13 -12.03 0.41
CA GLY A 139 -11.69 -10.83 1.06
C GLY A 139 -12.33 -11.08 2.43
N SER A 140 -12.37 -12.33 2.89
CA SER A 140 -12.92 -12.71 4.19
C SER A 140 -11.80 -13.09 5.17
N ALA A 141 -11.86 -12.55 6.39
CA ALA A 141 -10.89 -12.82 7.47
C ALA A 141 -10.85 -14.28 7.97
N SER A 142 -11.68 -15.16 7.39
CA SER A 142 -11.69 -16.58 7.72
C SER A 142 -10.87 -17.35 6.67
N PRO A 143 -9.81 -18.08 7.06
CA PRO A 143 -9.07 -18.90 6.13
C PRO A 143 -9.98 -20.01 5.61
N ALA A 144 -10.42 -19.89 4.36
CA ALA A 144 -11.11 -20.98 3.68
C ALA A 144 -10.12 -22.15 3.52
N LYS A 145 -10.56 -23.39 3.78
CA LYS A 145 -9.77 -24.62 3.56
C LYS A 145 -9.69 -24.98 2.07
N ILE A 146 -9.45 -24.01 1.20
CA ILE A 146 -9.28 -24.24 -0.23
C ILE A 146 -7.79 -24.44 -0.46
N LYS A 147 -7.43 -25.51 -1.18
CA LYS A 147 -6.04 -25.74 -1.58
C LYS A 147 -5.69 -24.66 -2.60
N SER A 148 -4.89 -23.68 -2.19
CA SER A 148 -4.34 -22.68 -3.08
C SER A 148 -3.53 -23.37 -4.19
N ASP A 149 -3.65 -22.90 -5.43
CA ASP A 149 -2.72 -23.30 -6.47
C ASP A 149 -1.30 -22.82 -6.10
N LYS A 150 -0.34 -23.72 -6.19
CA LYS A 150 1.07 -23.50 -5.87
C LYS A 150 1.95 -23.58 -7.11
N SER A 151 1.32 -23.70 -8.28
CA SER A 151 2.00 -23.75 -9.56
C SER A 151 2.56 -22.38 -9.94
N VAL A 152 3.77 -22.39 -10.46
CA VAL A 152 4.42 -21.21 -11.05
C VAL A 152 4.72 -21.53 -12.50
N THR A 153 4.39 -20.62 -13.40
CA THR A 153 4.66 -20.75 -14.83
C THR A 153 5.70 -19.73 -15.24
N LEU A 154 6.78 -20.17 -15.87
CA LEU A 154 7.79 -19.32 -16.49
C LEU A 154 7.63 -19.42 -18.01
N THR A 155 7.41 -18.28 -18.65
CA THR A 155 7.31 -18.15 -20.10
C THR A 155 8.40 -17.25 -20.64
N PHE A 156 9.06 -17.64 -21.71
CA PHE A 156 10.06 -16.82 -22.39
C PHE A 156 10.08 -17.12 -23.89
N ASN A 157 10.53 -16.14 -24.67
CA ASN A 157 10.70 -16.30 -26.11
C ASN A 157 12.11 -16.85 -26.41
N VAL A 158 12.19 -17.83 -27.30
CA VAL A 158 13.47 -18.40 -27.73
C VAL A 158 14.29 -17.39 -28.53
N ASN A 159 13.64 -16.51 -29.29
CA ASN A 159 14.30 -15.53 -30.14
C ASN A 159 14.99 -14.42 -29.34
N ASP A 160 14.55 -14.17 -28.11
CA ASP A 160 15.15 -13.17 -27.22
C ASP A 160 16.44 -13.71 -26.56
N LEU A 161 16.70 -15.02 -26.71
CA LEU A 161 17.94 -15.64 -26.25
C LEU A 161 19.00 -15.51 -27.35
N ASN A 162 20.19 -15.05 -26.97
CA ASN A 162 21.35 -14.96 -27.86
C ASN A 162 21.99 -16.35 -28.12
N LEU A 163 21.22 -17.28 -28.67
CA LEU A 163 21.65 -18.65 -28.97
C LEU A 163 22.05 -18.79 -30.43
N THR A 164 23.05 -19.63 -30.70
CA THR A 164 23.38 -20.03 -32.07
C THR A 164 22.25 -20.91 -32.66
N PRO A 165 22.13 -21.01 -33.99
CA PRO A 165 21.14 -21.89 -34.62
C PRO A 165 21.26 -23.36 -34.17
N MET A 166 22.49 -23.84 -33.95
CA MET A 166 22.73 -25.19 -33.44
C MET A 166 22.30 -25.36 -31.99
N GLN A 167 22.55 -24.37 -31.12
CA GLN A 167 22.08 -24.39 -29.73
C GLN A 167 20.55 -24.33 -29.66
N THR A 168 19.93 -23.53 -30.52
CA THR A 168 18.48 -23.39 -30.60
C THR A 168 17.83 -24.73 -30.96
N GLN A 169 18.34 -25.43 -31.98
CA GLN A 169 17.85 -26.77 -32.33
C GLN A 169 18.03 -27.79 -31.19
N LYS A 170 19.19 -27.77 -30.50
CA LYS A 170 19.42 -28.63 -29.33
C LYS A 170 18.43 -28.30 -28.20
N MET A 171 18.17 -27.03 -27.96
CA MET A 171 17.26 -26.58 -26.91
C MET A 171 15.81 -26.99 -27.22
N ILE A 172 15.34 -26.79 -28.45
CA ILE A 172 14.02 -27.25 -28.90
C ILE A 172 13.90 -28.76 -28.71
N LYS A 173 14.95 -29.52 -29.04
CA LYS A 173 14.98 -30.98 -28.82
C LYS A 173 14.87 -31.37 -27.33
N ILE A 174 15.50 -30.60 -26.42
CA ILE A 174 15.42 -30.83 -24.97
C ILE A 174 14.03 -30.46 -24.43
N LEU A 175 13.43 -29.39 -24.95
CA LEU A 175 12.14 -28.88 -24.48
C LEU A 175 10.96 -29.69 -25.00
N GLY A 176 11.07 -30.28 -26.19
CA GLY A 176 10.06 -31.14 -26.80
C GLY A 176 8.70 -30.45 -26.84
N SER A 177 7.70 -31.06 -26.19
CA SER A 177 6.31 -30.58 -26.18
C SER A 177 6.07 -29.28 -25.41
N LYS A 178 7.10 -28.70 -24.76
CA LYS A 178 6.98 -27.44 -24.00
C LYS A 178 7.27 -26.20 -24.83
N TYR A 179 7.76 -26.39 -26.05
CA TYR A 179 8.01 -25.34 -27.02
C TYR A 179 6.82 -25.22 -27.97
N ASP A 180 6.34 -24.00 -28.17
CA ASP A 180 5.30 -23.69 -29.15
C ASP A 180 5.96 -23.07 -30.39
N GLU A 181 5.89 -23.79 -31.51
CA GLU A 181 6.47 -23.35 -32.79
C GLU A 181 5.79 -22.09 -33.34
N THR A 182 4.52 -21.86 -33.00
CA THR A 182 3.75 -20.74 -33.56
C THR A 182 4.14 -19.40 -32.94
N THR A 183 4.44 -19.40 -31.65
CA THR A 183 4.79 -18.21 -30.87
C THR A 183 6.28 -18.11 -30.56
N ALA A 184 7.06 -19.14 -30.92
CA ALA A 184 8.46 -19.33 -30.52
C ALA A 184 8.67 -19.23 -28.99
N SER A 185 7.63 -19.53 -28.21
CA SER A 185 7.64 -19.38 -26.74
C SER A 185 7.75 -20.73 -26.04
N VAL A 186 8.38 -20.72 -24.87
CA VAL A 186 8.56 -21.91 -24.03
C VAL A 186 7.78 -21.72 -22.75
N LYS A 187 7.00 -22.73 -22.35
CA LYS A 187 6.27 -22.73 -21.08
C LYS A 187 6.84 -23.77 -20.13
N LEU A 188 7.41 -23.32 -19.01
CA LEU A 188 7.92 -24.18 -17.94
C LEU A 188 7.03 -24.06 -16.71
N ILE A 189 6.50 -25.18 -16.23
CA ILE A 189 5.63 -25.22 -15.04
C ILE A 189 6.40 -25.86 -13.89
N GLY A 190 6.47 -25.16 -12.76
CA GLY A 190 7.04 -25.61 -11.49
C GLY A 190 5.93 -25.86 -10.47
N ASN A 191 5.69 -27.13 -10.14
CA ASN A 191 4.72 -27.54 -9.12
C ASN A 191 5.29 -28.73 -8.31
N ILE A 192 6.49 -28.54 -7.75
CA ILE A 192 7.23 -29.60 -7.04
C ILE A 192 7.14 -29.38 -5.53
N PHE A 193 7.19 -28.12 -5.10
CA PHE A 193 7.23 -27.73 -3.70
C PHE A 193 5.88 -27.18 -3.23
N ASP A 194 5.66 -27.30 -1.93
CA ASP A 194 4.51 -26.74 -1.23
C ASP A 194 4.54 -25.22 -1.05
N ASP A 195 5.62 -24.57 -1.47
CA ASP A 195 5.84 -23.14 -1.34
C ASP A 195 6.09 -22.54 -2.73
N LEU A 196 5.29 -21.52 -3.09
CA LEU A 196 5.39 -20.79 -4.36
C LEU A 196 6.80 -20.23 -4.57
N ASN A 197 7.42 -19.71 -3.51
CA ASN A 197 8.75 -19.12 -3.59
C ASN A 197 9.81 -20.18 -3.93
N ARG A 198 9.66 -21.41 -3.43
CA ARG A 198 10.56 -22.51 -3.75
C ARG A 198 10.37 -23.00 -5.19
N ASN A 199 9.13 -23.05 -5.68
CA ASN A 199 8.85 -23.36 -7.09
C ASN A 199 9.43 -22.30 -8.03
N ALA A 200 9.28 -21.01 -7.71
CA ALA A 200 9.87 -19.91 -8.47
C ALA A 200 11.41 -19.95 -8.48
N ALA A 201 12.04 -20.15 -7.32
CA ALA A 201 13.49 -20.27 -7.21
C ALA A 201 14.04 -21.49 -7.97
N TYR A 202 13.30 -22.61 -7.95
CA TYR A 202 13.65 -23.80 -8.72
C TYR A 202 13.62 -23.53 -10.23
N LEU A 203 12.57 -22.87 -10.73
CA LEU A 203 12.48 -22.48 -12.14
C LEU A 203 13.60 -21.50 -12.54
N GLY A 204 13.92 -20.53 -11.67
CA GLY A 204 15.03 -19.60 -11.89
C GLY A 204 16.41 -20.27 -11.94
N LYS A 205 16.65 -21.29 -11.12
CA LYS A 205 17.89 -22.08 -11.20
C LYS A 205 17.94 -22.91 -12.48
N LEU A 206 16.81 -23.48 -12.90
CA LEU A 206 16.70 -24.30 -14.11
C LEU A 206 16.92 -23.49 -15.38
N SER A 207 16.40 -22.26 -15.44
CA SER A 207 16.63 -21.35 -16.55
C SER A 207 18.11 -20.96 -16.62
N TYR A 208 18.70 -20.52 -15.51
CA TYR A 208 20.13 -20.14 -15.47
C TYR A 208 21.07 -21.27 -15.90
N VAL A 209 20.83 -22.50 -15.43
CA VAL A 209 21.69 -23.65 -15.76
C VAL A 209 21.55 -24.09 -17.21
N LYS A 210 20.35 -24.00 -17.81
CA LYS A 210 20.13 -24.46 -19.19
C LYS A 210 20.64 -23.50 -20.27
N PHE A 211 20.79 -22.21 -19.96
CA PHE A 211 21.29 -21.20 -20.91
C PHE A 211 22.81 -21.06 -20.95
N HIS A 212 23.54 -21.73 -20.06
CA HIS A 212 25.01 -21.73 -20.04
C HIS A 212 25.66 -22.93 -20.77
N PHE A 213 24.91 -23.63 -21.64
CA PHE A 213 25.41 -24.75 -22.45
C PHE A 213 25.75 -24.37 -23.90
#